data_AF-A0A537K3G8-F1
#
_entry.id   AF-A0A537K3G8-F1
#
_cell.length_a   1.000
_cell.length_b   1.000
_cell.length_c   1.000
_cell.angle_alpha   90.00
_cell.angle_beta   90.00
_cell.angle_gamma   90.00
#
_symmetry.space_group_name_H-M   'P 1'
#
loop_
_entity.id
_entity.type
_entity.pdbx_description
1 polymer ?
#
loop_
_entity_poly.entity_id
_entity_poly.type
_entity_poly.pdbx_seq_one_letter_code
_entity_poly.pdbx_strand_id
1 'polypeptide(L)'
;MTFAITIKHDRKNIRLLVEKVSETKTQEKYKVIARNQSFILQNNRPLLIAKGLKHFPVKWKVIEGGYNHTSILEQITKAIEKNI
;
A
#
# COMPACT_ATOMS: atom_id res chain seq x y z
N MET A 1 4.17 -12.62 0.16
CA MET A 1 5.09 -11.98 1.13
C MET A 1 4.26 -11.16 2.08
N THR A 2 4.54 -11.24 3.38
CA THR A 2 3.70 -10.63 4.42
C THR A 2 4.61 -9.85 5.36
N PHE A 3 4.27 -8.59 5.64
CA PHE A 3 5.04 -7.73 6.54
C PHE A 3 4.11 -6.81 7.32
N ALA A 4 4.57 -6.34 8.48
CA ALA A 4 3.81 -5.41 9.30
C ALA A 4 4.34 -4.00 9.10
N ILE A 5 3.43 -3.04 8.95
CA ILE A 5 3.75 -1.61 8.96
C ILE A 5 3.16 -0.97 10.22
N THR A 6 3.80 0.10 10.70
CA THR A 6 3.25 0.92 11.77
C THR A 6 3.05 2.33 11.25
N ILE A 7 1.83 2.85 11.35
CA ILE A 7 1.50 4.23 10.98
C ILE A 7 1.12 5.01 12.24
N LYS A 8 1.30 6.34 12.23
CA LYS A 8 0.93 7.20 13.35
C LYS A 8 -0.32 8.00 12.97
N HIS A 9 -1.46 7.62 13.54
CA HIS A 9 -2.72 8.30 13.30
C HIS A 9 -3.34 8.74 14.62
N ASP A 10 -3.73 10.01 14.70
CA ASP A 10 -4.40 10.59 15.86
C ASP A 10 -3.68 10.30 17.20
N ARG A 11 -2.36 10.58 17.23
CA ARG A 11 -1.46 10.32 18.38
C ARG A 11 -1.31 8.84 18.78
N LYS A 12 -1.94 7.90 18.06
CA LYS A 12 -1.82 6.46 18.27
C LYS A 12 -0.98 5.82 17.18
N ASN A 13 -0.17 4.84 17.57
CA ASN A 13 0.53 3.99 16.63
C ASN A 13 -0.38 2.82 16.27
N ILE A 14 -0.75 2.72 14.99
CA ILE A 14 -1.57 1.65 14.47
C ILE A 14 -0.66 0.70 13.72
N ARG A 15 -0.61 -0.55 14.18
CA ARG A 15 0.07 -1.64 13.49
C ARG A 15 -0.90 -2.28 12.50
N LEU A 16 -0.50 -2.34 11.24
CA LEU A 16 -1.26 -2.92 10.14
C LEU A 16 -0.46 -4.06 9.55
N LEU A 17 -1.15 -5.13 9.15
CA LEU A 17 -0.53 -6.25 8.47
C LEU A 17 -0.75 -6.10 6.97
N VAL A 18 0.31 -6.22 6.18
CA VAL A 18 0.30 -6.05 4.73
C VAL A 18 0.71 -7.37 4.10
N GLU A 19 -0.13 -7.85 3.18
CA GLU A 19 0.10 -9.07 2.42
C GLU A 19 0.17 -8.74 0.93
N LYS A 20 1.26 -9.15 0.27
CA LYS A 20 1.36 -9.09 -1.19
C LYS A 20 0.48 -10.19 -1.78
N VAL A 21 -0.63 -9.80 -2.38
CA VAL A 21 -1.64 -10.71 -2.97
C VAL A 21 -1.20 -11.17 -4.36
N SER A 22 -0.70 -10.24 -5.18
CA SER A 22 -0.32 -10.54 -6.55
C SER A 22 0.69 -9.52 -7.06
N GLU A 23 1.56 -9.98 -7.96
CA GLU A 23 2.48 -9.16 -8.72
C GLU A 23 2.34 -9.50 -10.19
N THR A 24 2.27 -8.46 -11.01
CA THR A 24 2.29 -8.57 -12.46
C THR A 24 3.36 -7.62 -13.01
N LYS A 25 3.71 -7.75 -14.29
CA LYS A 25 4.69 -6.87 -14.94
C LYS A 25 4.31 -5.39 -14.91
N THR A 26 3.02 -5.08 -14.69
CA THR A 26 2.52 -3.70 -14.72
C THR A 26 2.05 -3.20 -13.36
N GLN A 27 1.61 -4.09 -12.46
CA GLN A 27 0.93 -3.72 -11.23
C GLN A 27 1.21 -4.71 -10.10
N GLU A 28 1.22 -4.22 -8.86
CA GLU A 28 1.21 -5.07 -7.66
C GLU A 28 -0.05 -4.81 -6.85
N LYS A 29 -0.52 -5.85 -6.16
CA LYS A 29 -1.66 -5.80 -5.25
C LYS A 29 -1.21 -6.18 -3.85
N TYR A 30 -1.55 -5.32 -2.89
CA TYR A 30 -1.26 -5.47 -1.48
C TYR A 30 -2.56 -5.41 -0.69
N LYS A 31 -2.87 -6.46 0.08
CA LYS A 31 -3.97 -6.48 1.02
C LYS A 31 -3.48 -5.93 2.36
N VAL A 32 -4.12 -4.88 2.82
CA VAL A 32 -3.88 -4.28 4.12
C VAL A 32 -4.97 -4.76 5.07
N ILE A 33 -4.57 -5.41 6.15
CA ILE A 33 -5.43 -5.97 7.17
C ILE A 33 -5.30 -5.09 8.41
N ALA A 34 -6.39 -4.37 8.71
CA ALA A 34 -6.58 -3.64 9.95
C ALA A 34 -7.44 -4.45 10.92
N ARG A 35 -7.58 -3.96 12.15
CA ARG A 35 -8.27 -4.67 13.24
C ARG A 35 -9.72 -5.09 12.89
N ASN A 36 -10.47 -4.22 12.20
CA ASN A 36 -11.90 -4.44 11.91
C ASN A 36 -12.22 -4.48 10.40
N GLN A 37 -11.21 -4.29 9.55
CA GLN A 37 -11.43 -4.18 8.11
C GLN A 37 -10.16 -4.55 7.36
N SER A 38 -10.32 -5.08 6.15
CA SER A 38 -9.23 -5.25 5.21
C SER A 38 -9.58 -4.57 3.90
N PHE A 39 -8.57 -4.04 3.23
CA PHE A 39 -8.72 -3.42 1.92
C PHE A 39 -7.55 -3.80 1.03
N ILE A 40 -7.76 -3.77 -0.28
CA ILE A 40 -6.74 -4.10 -1.27
C ILE A 40 -6.29 -2.83 -1.96
N LEU A 41 -4.99 -2.56 -1.88
CA LEU A 41 -4.28 -1.53 -2.60
C LEU A 41 -3.65 -2.11 -3.85
N GLN A 42 -3.69 -1.35 -4.93
CA GLN A 42 -2.99 -1.62 -6.18
C GLN A 42 -2.01 -0.50 -6.47
N ASN A 43 -0.80 -0.84 -6.90
CA ASN A 43 0.22 0.10 -7.33
C ASN A 43 0.62 -0.13 -8.80
N ASN A 44 1.32 0.83 -9.40
CA ASN A 44 1.92 0.71 -10.75
C ASN A 44 3.46 0.67 -10.73
N ARG A 45 4.08 0.36 -9.58
CA ARG A 45 5.53 0.38 -9.39
C ARG A 45 6.27 -0.53 -10.41
N PRO A 46 5.84 -1.77 -10.69
CA PRO A 46 6.53 -2.63 -11.66
C PRO A 46 6.56 -2.03 -13.06
N LEU A 47 5.46 -1.39 -13.49
CA LEU A 47 5.40 -0.70 -14.78
C LEU A 47 6.42 0.44 -14.86
N LEU A 48 6.52 1.23 -13.78
CA LEU A 48 7.46 2.35 -13.72
C LEU A 48 8.91 1.87 -13.80
N ILE A 49 9.24 0.81 -13.06
CA ILE A 49 10.57 0.19 -13.09
C ILE A 49 10.88 -0.37 -14.48
N ALA A 50 9.92 -1.10 -15.09
CA ALA A 50 10.09 -1.68 -16.41
C ALA A 50 10.30 -0.62 -17.51
N LYS A 51 9.76 0.59 -17.32
CA LYS A 51 9.97 1.73 -18.21
C LYS A 51 11.19 2.60 -17.89
N GLY A 52 12.00 2.23 -16.89
CA GLY A 52 13.12 3.03 -16.41
C GLY A 52 12.72 4.30 -15.64
N LEU A 53 11.43 4.48 -15.34
CA LEU A 53 10.85 5.63 -14.66
C LEU A 53 10.90 5.48 -13.14
N LYS A 54 12.07 5.15 -12.59
CA LYS A 54 12.26 4.87 -11.16
C LYS A 54 11.96 6.06 -10.24
N HIS A 55 12.08 7.29 -10.76
CA HIS A 55 11.85 8.53 -10.02
C HIS A 55 10.41 9.04 -10.13
N PHE A 56 9.56 8.37 -10.91
CA PHE A 56 8.18 8.78 -11.09
C PHE A 56 7.33 8.33 -9.90
N PRO A 57 6.38 9.16 -9.42
CA PRO A 57 5.57 8.81 -8.26
C PRO A 57 4.72 7.56 -8.53
N VAL A 58 4.80 6.60 -7.60
CA VAL A 58 3.97 5.40 -7.62
C VAL A 58 2.52 5.80 -7.32
N LYS A 59 1.61 5.43 -8.23
CA LYS A 59 0.19 5.66 -8.05
C LYS A 59 -0.42 4.49 -7.31
N TRP A 60 -1.01 4.78 -6.17
CA TRP A 60 -1.76 3.83 -5.35
C TRP A 60 -3.26 4.02 -5.55
N LYS A 61 -3.98 2.91 -5.65
CA LYS A 61 -5.45 2.91 -5.75
C LYS A 61 -6.03 1.82 -4.88
N VAL A 62 -7.07 2.14 -4.11
CA VAL A 62 -7.88 1.13 -3.41
C VAL A 62 -8.81 0.49 -4.44
N ILE A 63 -8.75 -0.83 -4.55
CA ILE A 63 -9.60 -1.61 -5.46
C ILE A 63 -10.70 -2.37 -4.72
N GLU A 64 -10.53 -2.60 -3.43
CA GLU A 64 -11.50 -3.33 -2.59
C GLU A 64 -11.40 -2.86 -1.14
N GLY A 65 -12.53 -2.76 -0.43
CA GLY A 65 -12.62 -2.26 0.93
C GLY A 65 -12.82 -0.74 0.98
N GLY A 66 -13.90 -0.29 1.64
CA GLY A 66 -14.28 1.12 1.72
C GLY A 66 -13.40 1.91 2.67
N TYR A 67 -12.20 2.28 2.24
CA TYR A 67 -11.28 3.10 3.04
C TYR A 67 -11.23 4.53 2.51
N ASN A 68 -12.02 5.43 3.10
CA ASN A 68 -12.23 6.79 2.60
C ASN A 68 -11.29 7.86 3.21
N HIS A 69 -10.42 7.48 4.15
CA HIS A 69 -9.53 8.43 4.82
C HIS A 69 -8.23 8.63 4.02
N THR A 70 -8.23 9.62 3.13
CA THR A 70 -7.08 9.97 2.24
C THR A 70 -5.77 10.14 3.00
N SER A 71 -5.77 10.89 4.12
CA SER A 71 -4.54 11.13 4.89
C SER A 71 -3.95 9.88 5.51
N ILE A 72 -4.78 8.90 5.88
CA ILE A 72 -4.30 7.63 6.42
C ILE A 72 -3.77 6.76 5.28
N LEU A 73 -4.47 6.73 4.15
CA LEU A 73 -4.05 6.00 2.96
C LEU A 73 -2.66 6.46 2.50
N GLU A 74 -2.39 7.76 2.46
CA GLU A 74 -1.06 8.29 2.15
C GLU A 74 0.03 7.84 3.12
N GLN A 75 -0.28 7.76 4.42
CA GLN A 75 0.68 7.24 5.41
C GLN A 75 0.96 5.75 5.20
N ILE A 76 -0.07 4.98 4.89
CA ILE A 76 0.02 3.54 4.63
C ILE A 76 0.86 3.28 3.39
N THR A 77 0.57 3.98 2.28
CA THR A 77 1.31 3.80 1.03
C THR A 77 2.77 4.18 1.20
N LYS A 78 3.07 5.31 1.87
CA LYS A 78 4.45 5.70 2.20
C LYS A 78 5.15 4.68 3.09
N ALA A 79 4.46 4.11 4.07
CA ALA A 79 5.04 3.09 4.94
C ALA A 79 5.31 1.78 4.18
N ILE A 80 4.43 1.40 3.25
CA ILE A 80 4.64 0.26 2.35
C ILE A 80 5.83 0.51 1.43
N GLU A 81 5.92 1.68 0.79
CA GLU A 81 7.02 2.05 -0.11
C GLU A 81 8.39 2.04 0.56
N LYS A 82 8.48 2.31 1.87
CA LYS A 82 9.73 2.18 2.63
C LYS A 82 10.17 0.74 2.88
N ASN A 83 9.26 -0.23 2.75
CA ASN A 83 9.50 -1.65 3.04
C ASN A 83 9.65 -2.50 1.77
N ILE A 84 9.55 -1.92 0.57
CA ILE A 84 9.62 -2.61 -0.74
C ILE A 84 10.66 -2.02 -1.69
#